data_AF-A0A377HGF9-F1
#
_entry.id   AF-A0A377HGF9-F1
#
_cell.length_a   1.000
_cell.length_b   1.000
_cell.length_c   1.000
_cell.angle_alpha   90.00
_cell.angle_beta   90.00
_cell.angle_gamma   90.00
#
_symmetry.space_group_name_H-M   'P 1'
#
loop_
_entity.id
_entity.type
_entity.pdbx_description
1 polymer ?
#
loop_
_entity_poly.entity_id
_entity_poly.type
_entity_poly.pdbx_seq_one_letter_code
_entity_poly.pdbx_strand_id
1 'polypeptide(L)'
;MFDGNKELKEFIMTLTGTLIFGEDSEITPLPARTTDRDILRAIMEGGTAKIYHCNDSDKCLKVVADANVTIARDKALKSQSTKLLTSIQNKAVSDTPLDAREQGFISSTTIPVFKYLIDPQMLGVSNSVVYQLTDYIGYDIMLQYIQELLQQARAMIATGNYPQAVMDNVLENLNQAQQQIAIFQSQVQVQQDALLVVERQMSYMRQQLSARMLSRYQNNYHFGGNSL
;
A
#
# COMPACT_ATOMS: atom_id res chain seq x y z
N MET A 1 0.51 3.23 11.71
CA MET A 1 0.50 4.39 10.78
C MET A 1 -0.88 5.03 10.66
N PHE A 2 -1.97 4.29 10.89
CA PHE A 2 -3.35 4.74 10.64
C PHE A 2 -4.24 4.82 11.88
N ASP A 3 -3.72 4.45 13.06
CA ASP A 3 -4.45 4.61 14.33
C ASP A 3 -4.56 6.08 14.72
N GLY A 4 -5.79 6.57 14.78
CA GLY A 4 -6.14 7.89 15.31
C GLY A 4 -6.73 8.88 14.30
N ASN A 5 -6.78 8.54 13.01
CA ASN A 5 -7.37 9.42 12.00
C ASN A 5 -8.81 8.98 11.68
N LYS A 6 -9.82 9.71 12.20
CA LYS A 6 -11.25 9.39 12.03
C LYS A 6 -11.63 9.38 10.56
N GLU A 7 -11.14 10.35 9.81
CA GLU A 7 -11.41 10.52 8.39
C GLU A 7 -10.91 9.31 7.62
N LEU A 8 -9.72 8.81 7.93
CA LEU A 8 -9.18 7.61 7.28
C LEU A 8 -10.01 6.35 7.59
N LYS A 9 -10.49 6.20 8.84
CA LYS A 9 -11.38 5.08 9.21
C LYS A 9 -12.69 5.14 8.43
N GLU A 10 -13.30 6.32 8.32
CA GLU A 10 -14.51 6.58 7.54
C GLU A 10 -14.30 6.38 6.04
N PHE A 11 -13.13 6.75 5.52
CA PHE A 11 -12.74 6.47 4.14
C PHE A 11 -12.68 4.97 3.87
N ILE A 12 -12.07 4.20 4.77
CA ILE A 12 -11.95 2.76 4.57
C ILE A 12 -13.29 2.08 4.77
N MET A 13 -14.07 2.50 5.76
CA MET A 13 -15.46 2.11 5.94
C MET A 13 -16.27 2.32 4.65
N THR A 14 -15.99 3.39 3.91
CA THR A 14 -16.62 3.66 2.61
C THR A 14 -16.15 2.69 1.53
N LEU A 15 -14.85 2.39 1.47
CA LEU A 15 -14.31 1.42 0.52
C LEU A 15 -14.84 0.02 0.80
N THR A 16 -14.78 -0.46 2.03
CA THR A 16 -15.17 -1.84 2.40
C THR A 16 -16.67 -2.03 2.55
N GLY A 17 -17.42 -0.94 2.69
CA GLY A 17 -18.79 -0.99 3.19
C GLY A 17 -18.82 -1.21 4.70
N THR A 18 -19.98 -0.98 5.31
CA THR A 18 -20.19 -1.12 6.75
C THR A 18 -21.65 -1.39 7.08
N LEU A 19 -21.93 -1.69 8.34
CA LEU A 19 -23.27 -1.79 8.88
C LEU A 19 -23.44 -0.77 9.98
N ILE A 20 -24.54 -0.02 9.91
CA ILE A 20 -24.90 0.95 10.92
C ILE A 20 -26.02 0.35 11.76
N PHE A 21 -25.79 0.27 13.07
CA PHE A 21 -26.78 -0.15 14.05
C PHE A 21 -27.48 1.12 14.56
N GLY A 22 -28.75 1.31 14.20
CA GLY A 22 -29.56 2.42 14.68
C GLY A 22 -30.05 2.23 16.11
N GLU A 23 -30.63 3.29 16.69
CA GLU A 23 -31.15 3.30 18.08
C GLU A 23 -32.23 2.24 18.32
N ASP A 24 -32.99 1.83 17.30
CA ASP A 24 -34.08 0.85 17.39
C ASP A 24 -33.67 -0.58 16.97
N SER A 25 -32.37 -0.91 17.00
CA SER A 25 -31.83 -2.16 16.43
C SER A 25 -32.08 -2.32 14.92
N GLU A 26 -32.47 -1.25 14.23
CA GLU A 26 -32.53 -1.21 12.77
C GLU A 26 -31.10 -1.24 12.22
N ILE A 27 -30.86 -2.11 11.24
CA ILE A 27 -29.53 -2.32 10.68
C ILE A 27 -29.54 -1.83 9.24
N THR A 28 -28.78 -0.77 8.98
CA THR A 28 -28.64 -0.19 7.66
C THR A 28 -27.33 -0.64 7.03
N PRO A 29 -27.37 -1.50 6.00
CA PRO A 29 -26.17 -1.85 5.27
C PRO A 29 -25.74 -0.70 4.36
N LEU A 30 -24.45 -0.36 4.41
CA LEU A 30 -23.82 0.57 3.50
C LEU A 30 -22.91 -0.21 2.54
N PRO A 31 -23.22 -0.22 1.24
CA PRO A 31 -22.47 -1.01 0.27
C PRO A 31 -21.05 -0.48 0.10
N ALA A 32 -20.13 -1.39 -0.21
CA ALA A 32 -18.75 -1.09 -0.52
C ALA A 32 -18.63 -0.22 -1.77
N ARG A 33 -17.79 0.83 -1.70
CA ARG A 33 -17.44 1.70 -2.83
C ARG A 33 -15.99 1.47 -3.30
N THR A 34 -15.48 0.24 -3.21
CA THR A 34 -14.09 -0.10 -3.56
C THR A 34 -13.67 0.29 -4.98
N THR A 35 -14.60 0.36 -5.94
CA THR A 35 -14.35 0.70 -7.34
C THR A 35 -14.55 2.18 -7.65
N ASP A 36 -14.90 2.99 -6.64
CA ASP A 36 -15.07 4.42 -6.80
C ASP A 36 -13.72 5.10 -7.06
N ARG A 37 -13.55 5.56 -8.29
CA ARG A 37 -12.28 6.13 -8.77
C ARG A 37 -11.93 7.43 -8.06
N ASP A 38 -12.92 8.21 -7.62
CA ASP A 38 -12.68 9.48 -6.94
C ASP A 38 -12.16 9.22 -5.52
N ILE A 39 -12.71 8.22 -4.82
CA ILE A 39 -12.22 7.79 -3.51
C ILE A 39 -10.80 7.24 -3.61
N LEU A 40 -10.54 6.33 -4.55
CA LEU A 40 -9.20 5.77 -4.77
C LEU A 40 -8.18 6.85 -5.11
N ARG A 41 -8.54 7.80 -5.99
CA ARG A 41 -7.66 8.91 -6.36
C ARG A 41 -7.39 9.83 -5.17
N ALA A 42 -8.39 10.17 -4.37
CA ALA A 42 -8.21 11.03 -3.20
C ALA A 42 -7.26 10.42 -2.16
N ILE A 43 -7.31 9.09 -1.96
CA ILE A 43 -6.40 8.39 -1.03
C ILE A 43 -4.97 8.37 -1.57
N MET A 44 -4.82 8.02 -2.86
CA MET A 44 -3.51 7.85 -3.47
C MET A 44 -2.81 9.19 -3.70
N GLU A 45 -3.51 10.17 -4.27
CA GLU A 45 -2.93 11.41 -4.78
C GLU A 45 -3.38 12.68 -4.03
N GLY A 46 -4.43 12.57 -3.20
CA GLY A 46 -5.09 13.71 -2.59
C GLY A 46 -6.24 14.24 -3.46
N GLY A 47 -7.02 15.15 -2.89
CA GLY A 47 -8.23 15.68 -3.51
C GLY A 47 -9.45 15.51 -2.62
N THR A 48 -10.62 15.77 -3.19
CA THR A 48 -11.90 15.65 -2.48
C THR A 48 -12.65 14.45 -2.99
N ALA A 49 -13.18 13.65 -2.08
CA ALA A 49 -14.04 12.52 -2.37
C ALA A 49 -15.26 12.53 -1.45
N LYS A 50 -16.32 11.86 -1.89
CA LYS A 50 -17.52 11.66 -1.09
C LYS A 50 -17.41 10.34 -0.34
N ILE A 51 -17.51 10.42 0.99
CA ILE A 51 -17.42 9.26 1.86
C ILE A 51 -18.62 9.17 2.81
N TYR A 52 -18.75 7.99 3.38
CA TYR A 52 -19.58 7.74 4.54
C TYR A 52 -18.95 8.38 5.77
N HIS A 53 -19.61 9.41 6.31
CA HIS A 53 -19.15 10.11 7.51
C HIS A 53 -20.08 9.86 8.68
N CYS A 54 -19.50 9.52 9.82
CA CYS A 54 -20.23 9.35 11.07
C CYS A 54 -20.55 10.72 11.67
N ASN A 55 -21.83 10.94 11.98
CA ASN A 55 -22.29 12.18 12.63
C ASN A 55 -21.64 12.43 14.00
N ASP A 56 -21.21 11.38 14.69
CA ASP A 56 -20.47 11.42 15.94
C ASP A 56 -19.20 10.55 15.86
N SER A 57 -18.30 10.69 16.82
CA SER A 57 -17.00 9.99 16.84
C SER A 57 -16.99 8.74 17.70
N ASP A 58 -18.09 8.43 18.37
CA ASP A 58 -18.10 7.50 19.50
C ASP A 58 -18.95 6.27 19.19
N LYS A 59 -20.17 6.46 18.66
CA LYS A 59 -21.12 5.38 18.37
C LYS A 59 -21.43 5.22 16.87
N CYS A 60 -21.25 6.27 16.06
CA CYS A 60 -21.54 6.27 14.62
C CYS A 60 -22.91 5.65 14.27
N LEU A 61 -23.95 6.00 15.02
CA LEU A 61 -25.30 5.42 14.81
C LEU A 61 -26.02 6.04 13.61
N LYS A 62 -25.50 7.15 13.07
CA LYS A 62 -26.03 7.80 11.86
C LYS A 62 -24.88 8.18 10.92
N VAL A 63 -25.05 7.85 9.65
CA VAL A 63 -24.05 8.12 8.62
C VAL A 63 -24.61 9.08 7.57
N VAL A 64 -23.80 10.07 7.22
CA VAL A 64 -23.99 10.92 6.04
C VAL A 64 -23.32 10.23 4.86
N ALA A 65 -24.09 9.80 3.88
CA ALA A 65 -23.61 8.95 2.80
C ALA A 65 -22.68 9.65 1.78
N ASP A 66 -22.75 10.99 1.69
CA ASP A 66 -22.05 11.80 0.68
C ASP A 66 -21.32 13.00 1.31
N ALA A 67 -20.66 12.78 2.44
CA ALA A 67 -19.86 13.83 3.06
C ALA A 67 -18.59 14.07 2.25
N ASN A 68 -18.31 15.34 1.94
CA ASN A 68 -17.06 15.73 1.28
C ASN A 68 -15.92 15.66 2.29
N VAL A 69 -14.89 14.89 1.98
CA VAL A 69 -13.63 14.93 2.72
C VAL A 69 -12.49 15.20 1.75
N THR A 70 -11.65 16.16 2.15
CA THR A 70 -10.49 16.59 1.36
C THR A 70 -9.21 16.09 2.00
N ILE A 71 -8.46 15.28 1.25
CA ILE A 71 -7.12 14.82 1.60
C ILE A 71 -6.13 15.78 0.96
N ALA A 72 -5.33 16.46 1.78
CA ALA A 72 -4.23 17.28 1.27
C ALA A 72 -3.21 16.40 0.53
N ARG A 73 -2.69 16.89 -0.60
CA ARG A 73 -1.76 16.13 -1.45
C ARG A 73 -0.52 15.62 -0.71
N ASP A 74 -0.04 16.36 0.28
CA ASP A 74 1.13 15.99 1.09
C ASP A 74 0.83 14.91 2.15
N LYS A 75 -0.46 14.67 2.43
CA LYS A 75 -0.99 13.64 3.33
C LYS A 75 -1.45 12.39 2.59
N ALA A 76 -1.63 12.47 1.27
CA ALA A 76 -1.97 11.34 0.43
C ALA A 76 -0.90 10.24 0.47
N LEU A 77 -1.32 9.00 0.23
CA LEU A 77 -0.48 7.82 0.40
C LEU A 77 0.75 7.86 -0.50
N LYS A 78 0.61 8.28 -1.77
CA LYS A 78 1.74 8.44 -2.70
C LYS A 78 2.77 9.42 -2.16
N SER A 79 2.34 10.58 -1.66
CA SER A 79 3.27 11.59 -1.12
C SER A 79 3.97 11.11 0.16
N GLN A 80 3.25 10.44 1.06
CA GLN A 80 3.83 9.86 2.27
C GLN A 80 4.82 8.74 1.94
N SER A 81 4.47 7.84 1.03
CA SER A 81 5.33 6.77 0.54
C SER A 81 6.58 7.31 -0.14
N THR A 82 6.47 8.35 -1.00
CA THR A 82 7.64 9.00 -1.60
C THR A 82 8.56 9.56 -0.53
N LYS A 83 8.04 10.28 0.47
CA LYS A 83 8.85 10.86 1.55
C LYS A 83 9.60 9.78 2.33
N LEU A 84 8.93 8.67 2.66
CA LEU A 84 9.56 7.54 3.36
C LEU A 84 10.62 6.86 2.49
N LEU A 85 10.32 6.58 1.21
CA LEU A 85 11.27 5.97 0.28
C LEU A 85 12.50 6.85 0.06
N THR A 86 12.34 8.16 -0.10
CA THR A 86 13.45 9.11 -0.20
C THR A 86 14.26 9.17 1.09
N SER A 87 13.61 9.15 2.25
CA SER A 87 14.31 9.12 3.55
C SER A 87 15.14 7.84 3.71
N ILE A 88 14.54 6.68 3.45
CA ILE A 88 15.21 5.37 3.46
C ILE A 88 16.39 5.36 2.47
N GLN A 89 16.18 5.88 1.27
CA GLN A 89 17.24 5.98 0.25
C GLN A 89 18.42 6.80 0.75
N ASN A 90 18.17 8.00 1.28
CA ASN A 90 19.22 8.89 1.77
C ASN A 90 19.99 8.24 2.93
N LYS A 91 19.28 7.61 3.87
CA LYS A 91 19.88 6.89 4.99
C LYS A 91 20.71 5.68 4.55
N ALA A 92 20.26 4.96 3.52
CA ALA A 92 21.04 3.86 2.94
C ALA A 92 22.34 4.35 2.28
N VAL A 93 22.34 5.54 1.67
CA VAL A 93 23.55 6.15 1.08
C VAL A 93 24.50 6.70 2.15
N SER A 94 23.95 7.33 3.19
CA SER A 94 24.73 7.91 4.28
C SER A 94 25.05 6.95 5.42
N ASP A 95 24.79 5.65 5.25
CA ASP A 95 24.96 4.59 6.24
C ASP A 95 24.37 4.95 7.62
N THR A 96 23.16 5.52 7.59
CA THR A 96 22.44 6.00 8.77
C THR A 96 21.32 5.02 9.12
N PRO A 97 21.11 4.69 10.41
CA PRO A 97 20.08 3.74 10.81
C PRO A 97 18.66 4.26 10.51
N LEU A 98 17.78 3.33 10.10
CA LEU A 98 16.36 3.62 9.91
C LEU A 98 15.65 3.85 11.24
N ASP A 99 14.68 4.76 11.23
CA ASP A 99 13.79 4.96 12.37
C ASP A 99 12.64 3.95 12.39
N ALA A 100 11.90 3.91 13.50
CA ALA A 100 10.80 2.96 13.69
C ALA A 100 9.68 3.09 12.64
N ARG A 101 9.47 4.29 12.08
CA ARG A 101 8.42 4.53 11.08
C ARG A 101 8.84 3.95 9.74
N GLU A 102 10.11 4.13 9.35
CA GLU A 102 10.68 3.56 8.14
C GLU A 102 10.76 2.02 8.21
N GLN A 103 11.16 1.47 9.35
CA GLN A 103 11.16 0.03 9.59
C GLN A 103 9.74 -0.56 9.48
N GLY A 104 8.76 0.09 10.10
CA GLY A 104 7.35 -0.28 10.00
C GLY A 104 6.84 -0.24 8.56
N PHE A 105 7.19 0.81 7.80
CA PHE A 105 6.82 0.93 6.40
C PHE A 105 7.35 -0.21 5.52
N ILE A 106 8.62 -0.59 5.72
CA ILE A 106 9.23 -1.72 4.99
C ILE A 106 8.54 -3.03 5.36
N SER A 107 8.16 -3.23 6.63
CA SER A 107 7.44 -4.43 7.06
C SER A 107 5.98 -4.49 6.60
N SER A 108 5.39 -3.34 6.23
CA SER A 108 4.01 -3.23 5.77
C SER A 108 3.82 -3.41 4.26
N THR A 109 4.89 -3.77 3.53
CA THR A 109 4.81 -4.05 2.10
C THR A 109 5.52 -5.37 1.79
N THR A 110 4.97 -6.09 0.81
CA THR A 110 5.61 -7.29 0.28
C THR A 110 6.76 -6.97 -0.68
N ILE A 111 6.88 -5.70 -1.09
CA ILE A 111 7.88 -5.24 -2.04
C ILE A 111 9.24 -5.11 -1.31
N PRO A 112 10.32 -5.74 -1.82
CA PRO A 112 11.65 -5.64 -1.22
C PRO A 112 12.27 -4.25 -1.44
N VAL A 113 11.82 -3.26 -0.66
CA VAL A 113 12.16 -1.83 -0.78
C VAL A 113 13.67 -1.60 -0.94
N PHE A 114 14.50 -2.22 -0.09
CA PHE A 114 15.95 -2.04 -0.12
C PHE A 114 16.59 -2.45 -1.45
N LYS A 115 16.17 -3.59 -2.00
CA LYS A 115 16.65 -4.07 -3.29
C LYS A 115 16.39 -3.00 -4.35
N TYR A 116 15.17 -2.50 -4.40
CA TYR A 116 14.79 -1.52 -5.40
C TYR A 116 15.38 -0.11 -5.21
N LEU A 117 15.81 0.27 -4.01
CA LEU A 117 16.45 1.56 -3.75
C LEU A 117 17.98 1.55 -3.96
N ILE A 118 18.63 0.43 -3.67
CA ILE A 118 20.10 0.31 -3.72
C ILE A 118 20.55 -0.14 -5.11
N ASP A 119 19.84 -1.08 -5.74
CA ASP A 119 20.22 -1.66 -7.02
C ASP A 119 20.43 -0.62 -8.13
N PRO A 120 19.53 0.36 -8.37
CA PRO A 120 19.71 1.34 -9.44
C PRO A 120 20.92 2.25 -9.23
N GLN A 121 21.24 2.58 -7.97
CA GLN A 121 22.37 3.43 -7.62
C GLN A 121 23.70 2.74 -7.91
N MET A 122 23.83 1.45 -7.58
CA MET A 122 25.00 0.65 -7.93
C MET A 122 25.19 0.50 -9.45
N LEU A 123 24.10 0.60 -10.21
CA LEU A 123 24.07 0.48 -11.67
C LEU A 123 24.17 1.84 -12.39
N GLY A 124 24.20 2.96 -11.66
CA GLY A 124 24.18 4.32 -12.26
C GLY A 124 22.88 4.68 -12.98
N VAL A 125 21.78 4.00 -12.67
CA VAL A 125 20.46 4.24 -13.28
C VAL A 125 19.71 5.32 -12.49
N SER A 126 19.04 6.24 -13.21
CA SER A 126 18.30 7.36 -12.61
C SER A 126 17.17 6.91 -11.68
N ASN A 127 16.88 7.72 -10.65
CA ASN A 127 15.79 7.54 -9.67
C ASN A 127 14.36 7.50 -10.26
N SER A 128 14.17 7.47 -11.58
CA SER A 128 12.85 7.33 -12.22
C SER A 128 12.11 6.05 -11.81
N VAL A 129 12.85 5.00 -11.50
CA VAL A 129 12.33 3.72 -10.96
C VAL A 129 11.62 3.92 -9.62
N VAL A 130 12.08 4.86 -8.78
CA VAL A 130 11.53 5.15 -7.44
C VAL A 130 10.09 5.66 -7.53
N TYR A 131 9.76 6.48 -8.53
CA TYR A 131 8.40 7.01 -8.69
C TYR A 131 7.40 5.94 -9.13
N GLN A 132 7.79 5.05 -10.04
CA GLN A 132 6.95 3.93 -10.44
C GLN A 132 6.72 2.98 -9.26
N LEU A 133 7.78 2.68 -8.50
CA LEU A 133 7.68 1.89 -7.27
C LEU A 133 6.78 2.52 -6.21
N THR A 134 6.79 3.85 -6.09
CA THR A 134 5.94 4.56 -5.11
C THR A 134 4.46 4.25 -5.35
N ASP A 135 4.02 4.24 -6.62
CA ASP A 135 2.63 3.96 -6.96
C ASP A 135 2.25 2.54 -6.55
N TYR A 136 3.10 1.56 -6.85
CA TYR A 136 2.87 0.16 -6.47
C TYR A 136 2.90 -0.07 -4.97
N ILE A 137 3.87 0.52 -4.27
CA ILE A 137 4.00 0.41 -2.81
C ILE A 137 2.79 1.05 -2.14
N GLY A 138 2.30 2.18 -2.65
CA GLY A 138 1.06 2.78 -2.17
C GLY A 138 -0.14 1.83 -2.33
N TYR A 139 -0.32 1.24 -3.52
CA TYR A 139 -1.42 0.29 -3.73
C TYR A 139 -1.29 -0.99 -2.90
N ASP A 140 -0.07 -1.54 -2.75
CA ASP A 140 0.20 -2.73 -1.94
C ASP A 140 -0.12 -2.48 -0.46
N ILE A 141 0.36 -1.38 0.12
CA ILE A 141 0.07 -0.99 1.51
C ILE A 141 -1.43 -0.77 1.71
N MET A 142 -2.09 -0.09 0.76
CA MET A 142 -3.53 0.14 0.82
C MET A 142 -4.31 -1.18 0.79
N LEU A 143 -3.96 -2.09 -0.12
CA LEU A 143 -4.56 -3.41 -0.24
C LEU A 143 -4.38 -4.23 1.04
N GLN A 144 -3.15 -4.29 1.57
CA GLN A 144 -2.84 -5.00 2.80
C GLN A 144 -3.65 -4.44 3.98
N TYR A 145 -3.74 -3.11 4.09
CA TYR A 145 -4.50 -2.48 5.16
C TYR A 145 -6.02 -2.74 5.06
N ILE A 146 -6.57 -2.71 3.85
CA ILE A 146 -7.98 -3.06 3.62
C ILE A 146 -8.23 -4.53 3.97
N GLN A 147 -7.32 -5.44 3.61
CA GLN A 147 -7.43 -6.86 3.94
C GLN A 147 -7.39 -7.10 5.46
N GLU A 148 -6.49 -6.44 6.18
CA GLU A 148 -6.40 -6.50 7.64
C GLU A 148 -7.70 -6.02 8.30
N LEU A 149 -8.27 -4.91 7.83
CA LEU A 149 -9.53 -4.38 8.37
C LEU A 149 -10.72 -5.28 8.08
N LEU A 150 -10.80 -5.89 6.89
CA LEU A 150 -11.83 -6.90 6.60
C LEU A 150 -11.69 -8.13 7.49
N GLN A 151 -10.47 -8.56 7.79
CA GLN A 151 -10.23 -9.70 8.68
C GLN A 151 -10.64 -9.38 10.12
N GLN A 152 -10.34 -8.17 10.59
CA GLN A 152 -10.79 -7.68 11.90
C GLN A 152 -12.32 -7.58 11.97
N ALA A 153 -12.97 -7.05 10.93
CA ALA A 153 -14.42 -6.99 10.85
C ALA A 153 -15.06 -8.38 10.95
N ARG A 154 -14.54 -9.37 10.20
CA ARG A 154 -14.99 -10.78 10.29
C ARG A 154 -14.84 -11.35 11.69
N ALA A 155 -13.71 -11.08 12.36
CA ALA A 155 -13.48 -11.55 13.72
C ALA A 155 -14.50 -10.97 14.71
N MET A 156 -14.79 -9.67 14.62
CA MET A 156 -15.80 -9.02 15.47
C MET A 156 -17.20 -9.61 15.25
N ILE A 157 -17.57 -9.88 14.00
CA ILE A 157 -18.84 -10.50 13.65
C ILE A 157 -18.95 -11.92 14.20
N ALA A 158 -17.89 -12.72 14.06
CA ALA A 158 -17.85 -14.08 14.57
C ALA A 158 -18.02 -14.17 16.10
N THR A 159 -17.63 -13.12 16.82
CA THR A 159 -17.79 -13.04 18.28
C THR A 159 -19.09 -12.40 18.75
N GLY A 160 -19.83 -11.73 17.85
CA GLY A 160 -21.03 -10.98 18.22
C GLY A 160 -22.31 -11.80 18.10
N ASN A 161 -23.23 -11.59 19.03
CA ASN A 161 -24.51 -12.29 19.07
C ASN A 161 -25.57 -11.57 18.20
N TYR A 162 -25.35 -11.53 16.89
CA TYR A 162 -26.23 -10.85 15.93
C TYR A 162 -27.37 -11.77 15.45
N PRO A 163 -28.55 -11.22 15.10
CA PRO A 163 -29.61 -11.98 14.44
C PRO A 163 -29.12 -12.63 13.14
N GLN A 164 -29.62 -13.82 12.81
CA GLN A 164 -29.10 -14.62 11.70
C GLN A 164 -29.29 -13.94 10.32
N ALA A 165 -30.44 -13.27 10.10
CA ALA A 165 -30.67 -12.50 8.88
C ALA A 165 -29.69 -11.32 8.72
N VAL A 166 -29.21 -10.75 9.83
CA VAL A 166 -28.19 -9.70 9.80
C VAL A 166 -26.86 -10.32 9.41
N MET A 167 -26.47 -11.40 10.10
CA MET A 167 -25.25 -12.15 9.86
C MET A 167 -25.07 -12.48 8.37
N ASP A 168 -26.12 -13.00 7.73
CA ASP A 168 -26.11 -13.38 6.32
C ASP A 168 -25.82 -12.16 5.40
N ASN A 169 -26.51 -11.04 5.64
CA ASN A 169 -26.27 -9.79 4.90
C ASN A 169 -24.85 -9.24 5.14
N VAL A 170 -24.33 -9.33 6.37
CA VAL A 170 -22.96 -8.86 6.67
C VAL A 170 -21.93 -9.70 5.93
N LEU A 171 -22.07 -11.03 6.01
CA LEU A 171 -21.14 -11.96 5.39
C LEU A 171 -21.18 -11.81 3.87
N GLU A 172 -22.36 -11.59 3.29
CA GLU A 172 -22.52 -11.28 1.87
C GLU A 172 -21.78 -9.98 1.48
N ASN A 173 -21.99 -8.89 2.23
CA ASN A 173 -21.27 -7.62 1.99
C ASN A 173 -19.74 -7.79 2.10
N LEU A 174 -19.26 -8.55 3.08
CA LEU A 174 -17.83 -8.83 3.23
C LEU A 174 -17.28 -9.70 2.10
N ASN A 175 -18.07 -10.64 1.60
CA ASN A 175 -17.70 -11.46 0.44
C ASN A 175 -17.65 -10.61 -0.83
N GLN A 176 -18.61 -9.71 -1.04
CA GLN A 176 -18.60 -8.77 -2.16
C GLN A 176 -17.39 -7.83 -2.07
N ALA A 177 -17.09 -7.28 -0.89
CA ALA A 177 -15.91 -6.45 -0.68
C ALA A 177 -14.61 -7.21 -1.00
N GLN A 178 -14.49 -8.47 -0.57
CA GLN A 178 -13.34 -9.32 -0.91
C GLN A 178 -13.21 -9.58 -2.41
N GLN A 179 -14.32 -9.87 -3.10
CA GLN A 179 -14.31 -10.06 -4.55
C GLN A 179 -13.85 -8.80 -5.28
N GLN A 180 -14.35 -7.62 -4.87
CA GLN A 180 -13.95 -6.36 -5.47
C GLN A 180 -12.47 -6.03 -5.21
N ILE A 181 -11.95 -6.32 -4.01
CA ILE A 181 -10.53 -6.19 -3.69
C ILE A 181 -9.68 -7.12 -4.55
N ALA A 182 -10.12 -8.36 -4.78
CA ALA A 182 -9.41 -9.30 -5.64
C ALA A 182 -9.34 -8.80 -7.10
N ILE A 183 -10.43 -8.20 -7.61
CA ILE A 183 -10.45 -7.56 -8.93
C ILE A 183 -9.46 -6.38 -8.97
N PHE A 184 -9.48 -5.53 -7.95
CA PHE A 184 -8.56 -4.39 -7.85
C PHE A 184 -7.10 -4.85 -7.76
N GLN A 185 -6.82 -5.87 -6.95
CA GLN A 185 -5.50 -6.47 -6.83
C GLN A 185 -5.01 -7.04 -8.16
N SER A 186 -5.88 -7.70 -8.94
CA SER A 186 -5.54 -8.18 -10.29
C SER A 186 -5.15 -7.04 -11.22
N GLN A 187 -5.85 -5.90 -11.17
CA GLN A 187 -5.50 -4.71 -11.97
C GLN A 187 -4.14 -4.13 -11.56
N VAL A 188 -3.83 -4.08 -10.27
CA VAL A 188 -2.54 -3.63 -9.75
C VAL A 188 -1.42 -4.61 -10.14
N GLN A 189 -1.67 -5.92 -10.10
CA GLN A 189 -0.69 -6.95 -10.48
C GLN A 189 -0.28 -6.86 -11.96
N VAL A 190 -1.21 -6.63 -12.88
CA VAL A 190 -0.88 -6.46 -14.31
C VAL A 190 0.10 -5.29 -14.51
N GLN A 191 -0.03 -4.24 -13.71
CA GLN A 191 0.92 -3.13 -13.75
C GLN A 191 2.26 -3.48 -13.06
N GLN A 192 2.27 -4.28 -11.99
CA GLN A 192 3.49 -4.81 -11.37
C GLN A 192 4.31 -5.70 -12.31
N ASP A 193 3.67 -6.51 -13.16
CA ASP A 193 4.36 -7.35 -14.14
C ASP A 193 5.24 -6.54 -15.09
N ALA A 194 4.80 -5.33 -15.46
CA ALA A 194 5.61 -4.41 -16.25
C ALA A 194 6.88 -3.97 -15.50
N LEU A 195 6.83 -3.87 -14.17
CA LEU A 195 7.98 -3.55 -13.33
C LEU A 195 8.91 -4.76 -13.11
N LEU A 196 8.37 -5.98 -13.06
CA LEU A 196 9.18 -7.21 -13.06
C LEU A 196 10.04 -7.34 -14.32
N VAL A 197 9.58 -6.82 -15.46
CA VAL A 197 10.41 -6.74 -16.68
C VAL A 197 11.62 -5.82 -16.45
N VAL A 198 11.42 -4.68 -15.80
CA VAL A 198 12.51 -3.76 -15.42
C VAL A 198 13.47 -4.43 -14.42
N GLU A 199 12.94 -5.17 -13.44
CA GLU A 199 13.76 -5.93 -12.49
C GLU A 199 14.62 -6.97 -13.18
N ARG A 200 14.05 -7.76 -14.10
CA ARG A 200 14.80 -8.74 -14.90
C ARG A 200 15.92 -8.06 -15.67
N GLN A 201 15.65 -6.91 -16.29
CA GLN A 201 16.66 -6.13 -17.01
C GLN A 201 17.79 -5.66 -16.08
N MET A 202 17.47 -5.19 -14.86
CA MET A 202 18.48 -4.83 -13.86
C MET A 202 19.31 -6.03 -13.40
N SER A 203 18.68 -7.20 -13.22
CA SER A 203 19.40 -8.45 -12.90
C SER A 203 20.40 -8.82 -14.01
N TYR A 204 20.02 -8.69 -15.27
CA TYR A 204 20.96 -8.89 -16.39
C TYR A 204 22.12 -7.90 -16.37
N MET A 205 21.85 -6.61 -16.11
CA MET A 205 22.91 -5.60 -15.97
C MET A 205 23.88 -5.92 -14.83
N ARG A 206 23.37 -6.42 -13.70
CA ARG A 206 24.20 -6.88 -12.57
C ARG A 206 25.12 -8.02 -12.95
N GLN A 207 24.61 -9.03 -13.65
CA GLN A 207 25.41 -10.16 -14.13
C GLN A 207 26.52 -9.70 -15.09
N GLN A 208 26.24 -8.72 -15.96
CA GLN A 208 27.26 -8.16 -16.85
C GLN A 208 28.33 -7.38 -16.10
N LEU A 209 27.95 -6.56 -15.12
CA LEU A 209 28.91 -5.82 -14.30
C LEU A 209 29.77 -6.75 -13.44
N SER A 210 29.19 -7.79 -12.84
CA SER A 210 29.96 -8.77 -12.07
C SER A 210 30.91 -9.57 -12.97
N ALA A 211 30.48 -9.96 -14.18
CA ALA A 211 31.36 -10.59 -15.17
C ALA A 211 32.52 -9.67 -15.60
N ARG A 212 32.26 -8.36 -15.79
CA ARG A 212 33.30 -7.37 -16.10
C ARG A 212 34.27 -7.16 -14.92
N MET A 213 33.75 -7.08 -13.70
CA MET A 213 34.57 -6.99 -12.48
C MET A 213 35.47 -8.23 -12.33
N LEU A 214 34.90 -9.43 -12.52
CA LEU A 214 35.66 -10.69 -12.48
C LEU A 214 36.76 -10.73 -13.54
N SER A 215 36.44 -10.32 -14.78
CA SER A 215 37.43 -10.22 -15.86
C SER A 215 38.54 -9.21 -15.52
N ARG A 216 38.23 -8.05 -14.94
CA ARG A 216 39.24 -7.09 -14.48
C ARG A 216 40.11 -7.66 -13.35
N TYR A 217 39.51 -8.35 -12.37
CA TYR A 217 40.25 -9.02 -11.32
C TYR A 217 41.20 -10.08 -11.89
N GLN A 218 40.71 -10.96 -12.77
CA GLN A 218 41.51 -11.96 -13.47
C GLN A 218 42.66 -11.32 -14.27
N ASN A 219 42.39 -10.24 -15.01
CA ASN A 219 43.40 -9.50 -15.74
C ASN A 219 44.46 -8.88 -14.82
N ASN A 220 44.09 -8.44 -13.61
CA ASN A 220 45.05 -7.93 -12.61
C ASN A 220 45.91 -9.04 -11.98
N TYR A 221 45.41 -10.28 -11.89
CA TYR A 221 46.21 -11.43 -11.42
C TYR A 221 47.32 -11.84 -12.41
N HIS A 222 47.23 -11.45 -13.68
CA HIS A 222 48.26 -11.72 -14.68
C HIS A 222 49.50 -10.80 -14.59
N PHE A 223 49.54 -9.84 -13.67
CA PHE A 223 50.68 -8.91 -13.49
C PHE A 223 51.70 -9.33 -12.40
N GLY A 224 51.52 -10.47 -11.73
CA GLY A 224 52.42 -10.95 -10.68
C GLY A 224 53.49 -11.97 -11.10
N GLY A 225 53.60 -12.29 -12.40
CA GLY A 225 54.44 -13.37 -12.89
C GLY A 225 55.30 -12.99 -14.09
N ASN A 226 56.14 -11.96 -13.94
CA ASN A 226 57.44 -11.89 -14.62
C ASN A 226 58.25 -10.67 -14.16
N SER A 227 59.18 -10.91 -13.26
CA SER A 227 60.40 -10.11 -13.16
C SER A 227 61.54 -11.02 -12.70
N LEU A 228 62.32 -11.46 -13.69
CA LEU A 228 63.67 -12.05 -13.67
C LEU A 228 63.87 -13.38 -12.93
#